data_AF-A0A7C7GXM9-F1
#
_entry.id   AF-A0A7C7GXM9-F1
#
_cell.length_a   1.000
_cell.length_b   1.000
_cell.length_c   1.000
_cell.angle_alpha   90.00
_cell.angle_beta   90.00
_cell.angle_gamma   90.00
#
_symmetry.space_group_name_H-M   'P 1'
#
loop_
_entity.id
_entity.type
_entity.pdbx_description
1 polymer ?
#
loop_
_entity_poly.entity_id
_entity_poly.type
_entity_poly.pdbx_seq_one_letter_code
_entity_poly.pdbx_strand_id
1 'polypeptide(L)'
;MGWLVIDGYEDEPAAFGVPPYIGFHIRYVCGVLESRNIDYDYVTIDDWRLGNRPDLSSCDGIVLLAGAIVPGKYLRGTPISLRETDNLLRTVPRHAPLIAGGWAIRGWRQQGWTPLRSNLFLCVQDTDATLNHFLESGEFKHQRRTTEQWNDWANHGALSKAVRQHPDLVSEQDGNSTPGPLTYEVEVYQGCVRYKQGCKFCIEPKKGVPIFRTPEQVIEEVKIAIESGVTNVRLGGMTDVYTYMAEGVVELEYPQPNPEPIAKLLHGLRDLDGLEILHTDNANPSIIAENLELAGEITHTLVETLSDGSVLSFGLESADPTVHEANWLNCDTNQLKIAVRHINEHGRKRGARGLPQLLPGLNFIAGL
;
A
#
# COMPACT_ATOMS: atom_id res chain seq x y z
N MET A 1 4.18 -26.66 12.58
CA MET A 1 2.76 -26.55 13.03
C MET A 1 2.51 -25.07 13.05
N GLY A 2 1.56 -24.60 12.25
CA GLY A 2 1.63 -23.22 11.80
C GLY A 2 0.29 -22.57 11.54
N TRP A 3 0.38 -21.25 11.41
CA TRP A 3 -0.70 -20.37 11.00
C TRP A 3 -0.93 -20.46 9.49
N LEU A 4 -2.07 -19.96 9.03
CA LEU A 4 -2.34 -19.73 7.61
C LEU A 4 -2.56 -18.25 7.39
N VAL A 5 -1.79 -17.64 6.49
CA VAL A 5 -2.02 -16.28 6.02
C VAL A 5 -2.57 -16.36 4.60
N ILE A 6 -3.76 -15.80 4.41
CA ILE A 6 -4.45 -15.74 3.12
C ILE A 6 -4.45 -14.29 2.65
N ASP A 7 -3.78 -14.06 1.52
CA ASP A 7 -3.75 -12.77 0.84
C ASP A 7 -4.92 -12.65 -0.14
N GLY A 8 -5.97 -11.96 0.28
CA GLY A 8 -7.11 -11.58 -0.56
C GLY A 8 -6.85 -10.37 -1.45
N TYR A 9 -5.61 -9.87 -1.49
CA TYR A 9 -5.17 -8.63 -2.09
C TYR A 9 -5.78 -7.37 -1.47
N GLU A 10 -5.12 -6.25 -1.74
CA GLU A 10 -5.55 -4.92 -1.37
C GLU A 10 -5.60 -3.97 -2.58
N ASP A 11 -6.61 -3.12 -2.58
CA ASP A 11 -6.77 -2.00 -3.51
C ASP A 11 -7.51 -0.88 -2.76
N GLU A 12 -6.71 0.03 -2.24
CA GLU A 12 -7.10 1.18 -1.43
C GLU A 12 -6.54 2.46 -2.07
N PRO A 13 -7.09 3.65 -1.80
CA PRO A 13 -6.64 4.89 -2.44
C PRO A 13 -5.12 5.16 -2.35
N ALA A 14 -4.46 4.66 -1.29
CA ALA A 14 -3.02 4.79 -1.12
C ALA A 14 -2.28 3.43 -1.06
N ALA A 15 -2.95 2.30 -1.21
CA ALA A 15 -2.33 0.97 -1.09
C ALA A 15 -2.75 0.06 -2.24
N PHE A 16 -1.79 -0.61 -2.85
CA PHE A 16 -2.06 -1.55 -3.92
C PHE A 16 -1.27 -2.83 -3.68
N GLY A 17 -1.92 -3.98 -3.89
CA GLY A 17 -1.31 -5.29 -3.62
C GLY A 17 -1.86 -6.38 -4.54
N VAL A 18 -2.35 -6.00 -5.72
CA VAL A 18 -2.80 -6.97 -6.73
C VAL A 18 -1.62 -7.32 -7.63
N PRO A 19 -1.37 -8.61 -7.96
CA PRO A 19 -0.22 -9.02 -8.76
C PRO A 19 -0.05 -8.21 -10.06
N PRO A 20 1.19 -7.79 -10.38
CA PRO A 20 2.45 -8.27 -9.80
C PRO A 20 2.93 -7.50 -8.55
N TYR A 21 2.03 -6.79 -7.85
CA TYR A 21 2.40 -6.04 -6.65
C TYR A 21 2.23 -6.88 -5.39
N ILE A 22 3.10 -6.66 -4.41
CA ILE A 22 2.91 -7.17 -3.04
C ILE A 22 2.67 -6.00 -2.09
N GLY A 23 1.47 -6.00 -1.50
CA GLY A 23 1.01 -4.95 -0.61
C GLY A 23 1.69 -4.98 0.77
N PHE A 24 1.71 -3.84 1.46
CA PHE A 24 2.39 -3.74 2.74
C PHE A 24 1.58 -4.34 3.91
N HIS A 25 0.24 -4.28 3.88
CA HIS A 25 -0.56 -4.78 5.01
C HIS A 25 -0.40 -6.28 5.20
N ILE A 26 -0.34 -7.05 4.09
CA ILE A 26 -0.14 -8.50 4.17
C ILE A 26 1.28 -8.83 4.64
N ARG A 27 2.27 -8.05 4.22
CA ARG A 27 3.66 -8.21 4.67
C ARG A 27 3.79 -7.92 6.16
N TYR A 28 3.09 -6.94 6.72
CA TYR A 28 3.12 -6.68 8.16
C TYR A 28 2.46 -7.81 8.95
N VAL A 29 1.35 -8.36 8.45
CA VAL A 29 0.73 -9.57 9.05
C VAL A 29 1.73 -10.72 9.10
N CYS A 30 2.45 -10.97 7.99
CA CYS A 30 3.50 -11.98 7.97
C CYS A 30 4.66 -11.60 8.89
N GLY A 31 5.04 -10.32 8.94
CA GLY A 31 6.09 -9.78 9.79
C GLY A 31 5.86 -10.01 11.27
N VAL A 32 4.60 -9.96 11.75
CA VAL A 32 4.24 -10.34 13.12
C VAL A 32 4.54 -11.81 13.43
N LEU A 33 4.29 -12.71 12.47
CA LEU A 33 4.55 -14.15 12.63
C LEU A 33 6.05 -14.43 12.58
N GLU A 34 6.76 -13.78 11.65
CA GLU A 34 8.22 -13.86 11.52
C GLU A 34 8.95 -13.33 12.77
N SER A 35 8.53 -12.18 13.32
CA SER A 35 9.16 -11.61 14.53
C SER A 35 8.97 -12.46 15.78
N ARG A 36 7.94 -13.32 15.79
CA ARG A 36 7.65 -14.29 16.85
C ARG A 36 8.20 -15.69 16.56
N ASN A 37 8.85 -15.90 15.41
CA ASN A 37 9.31 -17.20 14.95
C ASN A 37 8.18 -18.26 14.94
N ILE A 38 6.98 -17.83 14.54
CA ILE A 38 5.80 -18.71 14.39
C ILE A 38 5.78 -19.18 12.94
N ASP A 39 5.73 -20.50 12.75
CA ASP A 39 5.61 -21.08 11.41
C ASP A 39 4.23 -20.79 10.81
N TYR A 40 4.17 -20.57 9.51
CA TYR A 40 2.91 -20.30 8.80
C TYR A 40 2.99 -20.63 7.32
N ASP A 41 1.87 -21.01 6.71
CA ASP A 41 1.75 -21.05 5.26
C ASP A 41 1.21 -19.71 4.75
N TYR A 42 1.76 -19.23 3.64
CA TYR A 42 1.25 -18.07 2.92
C TYR A 42 0.63 -18.53 1.61
N VAL A 43 -0.60 -18.08 1.34
CA VAL A 43 -1.28 -18.35 0.07
C VAL A 43 -1.98 -17.11 -0.43
N THR A 44 -1.96 -16.90 -1.74
CA THR A 44 -2.79 -15.88 -2.37
C THR A 44 -4.20 -16.40 -2.60
N ILE A 45 -5.16 -15.49 -2.83
CA ILE A 45 -6.50 -15.88 -3.24
C ILE A 45 -6.48 -16.60 -4.61
N ASP A 46 -5.51 -16.30 -5.47
CA ASP A 46 -5.37 -17.00 -6.75
C ASP A 46 -4.87 -18.44 -6.55
N ASP A 47 -3.93 -18.68 -5.65
CA ASP A 47 -3.54 -20.04 -5.24
C ASP A 47 -4.74 -20.83 -4.69
N TRP A 48 -5.54 -20.17 -3.85
CA TRP A 48 -6.74 -20.77 -3.28
C TRP A 48 -7.78 -21.16 -4.34
N ARG A 49 -7.95 -20.31 -5.37
CA ARG A 49 -8.82 -20.54 -6.54
C ARG A 49 -8.31 -21.70 -7.39
N LEU A 50 -7.00 -21.81 -7.58
CA LEU A 50 -6.35 -22.90 -8.33
C LEU A 50 -6.33 -24.23 -7.57
N GLY A 51 -6.67 -24.22 -6.27
CA GLY A 51 -6.67 -25.41 -5.43
C GLY A 51 -5.31 -25.72 -4.80
N ASN A 52 -4.33 -24.82 -4.93
CA ASN A 52 -3.05 -24.89 -4.25
C ASN A 52 -3.23 -24.51 -2.77
N ARG A 53 -3.73 -25.45 -1.97
CA ARG A 53 -4.06 -25.24 -0.56
C ARG A 53 -3.13 -26.06 0.33
N PRO A 54 -2.60 -25.48 1.42
CA PRO A 54 -1.85 -26.24 2.40
C PRO A 54 -2.75 -27.23 3.14
N ASP A 55 -2.14 -28.19 3.84
CA ASP A 55 -2.89 -29.08 4.73
C ASP A 55 -3.38 -28.30 5.95
N LEU A 56 -4.69 -28.23 6.13
CA LEU A 56 -5.33 -27.48 7.20
C LEU A 56 -5.69 -28.36 8.42
N SER A 57 -5.32 -29.65 8.39
CA SER A 57 -5.70 -30.62 9.42
C SER A 57 -5.23 -30.22 10.83
N SER A 58 -4.10 -29.52 10.93
CA SER A 58 -3.45 -29.09 12.17
C SER A 58 -3.18 -27.57 12.22
N CYS A 59 -4.08 -26.75 11.66
CA CYS A 59 -3.91 -25.30 11.59
C CYS A 59 -4.18 -24.63 12.95
N ASP A 60 -3.19 -23.88 13.46
CA ASP A 60 -3.27 -23.24 14.78
C ASP A 60 -4.04 -21.91 14.76
N GLY A 61 -4.13 -21.27 13.60
CA GLY A 61 -4.80 -19.98 13.43
C GLY A 61 -4.76 -19.52 11.97
N ILE A 62 -5.69 -18.65 11.61
CA ILE A 62 -5.87 -18.17 10.24
C ILE A 62 -5.96 -16.65 10.24
N VAL A 63 -5.25 -16.01 9.31
CA VAL A 63 -5.40 -14.59 9.00
C VAL A 63 -5.85 -14.45 7.56
N LEU A 64 -6.90 -13.67 7.32
CA LEU A 64 -7.35 -13.27 5.99
C LEU A 64 -7.22 -11.76 5.86
N LEU A 65 -6.47 -11.29 4.88
CA LEU A 65 -6.52 -9.89 4.46
C LEU A 65 -7.46 -9.74 3.26
N ALA A 66 -8.43 -8.84 3.35
CA ALA A 66 -9.20 -8.36 2.20
C ALA A 66 -9.25 -6.83 2.23
N GLY A 67 -8.40 -6.20 1.40
CA GLY A 67 -8.20 -4.76 1.39
C GLY A 67 -9.00 -4.00 0.34
N ALA A 68 -9.45 -4.67 -0.72
CA ALA A 68 -10.07 -3.98 -1.87
C ALA A 68 -11.43 -3.34 -1.55
N ILE A 69 -11.51 -2.01 -1.62
CA ILE A 69 -12.72 -1.24 -1.30
C ILE A 69 -13.65 -1.15 -2.50
N VAL A 70 -13.08 -0.93 -3.69
CA VAL A 70 -13.83 -0.78 -4.94
C VAL A 70 -13.29 -1.78 -5.95
N PRO A 71 -14.13 -2.62 -6.58
CA PRO A 71 -13.66 -3.55 -7.60
C PRO A 71 -13.14 -2.82 -8.83
N GLY A 72 -11.84 -2.90 -9.10
CA GLY A 72 -11.22 -2.49 -10.35
C GLY A 72 -11.20 -3.56 -11.44
N LYS A 73 -10.65 -3.21 -12.59
CA LYS A 73 -10.17 -4.18 -13.59
C LYS A 73 -8.67 -4.29 -13.44
N TYR A 74 -8.20 -5.51 -13.19
CA TYR A 74 -6.80 -5.80 -12.92
C TYR A 74 -6.22 -6.66 -14.05
N LEU A 75 -4.90 -6.57 -14.24
CA LEU A 75 -4.24 -7.24 -15.35
C LEU A 75 -4.08 -8.75 -15.13
N ARG A 76 -3.88 -9.21 -13.89
CA ARG A 76 -3.51 -10.61 -13.58
C ARG A 76 -4.41 -11.27 -12.53
N GLY A 77 -4.44 -10.73 -11.31
CA GLY A 77 -5.26 -11.25 -10.21
C GLY A 77 -6.48 -10.38 -9.95
N THR A 78 -7.48 -10.89 -9.22
CA THR A 78 -8.61 -10.08 -8.74
C THR A 78 -8.71 -10.21 -7.22
N PRO A 79 -8.87 -9.12 -6.44
CA PRO A 79 -9.09 -9.23 -5.01
C PRO A 79 -10.26 -10.14 -4.64
N ILE A 80 -10.20 -10.70 -3.43
CA ILE A 80 -11.26 -11.59 -2.91
C ILE A 80 -12.59 -10.83 -2.81
N SER A 81 -13.65 -11.42 -3.36
CA SER A 81 -15.01 -10.89 -3.20
C SER A 81 -15.65 -11.34 -1.89
N LEU A 82 -16.66 -10.61 -1.41
CA LEU A 82 -17.46 -11.01 -0.24
C LEU A 82 -18.01 -12.45 -0.38
N ARG A 83 -18.47 -12.81 -1.58
CA ARG A 83 -18.98 -14.16 -1.88
C ARG A 83 -17.89 -15.23 -1.74
N GLU A 84 -16.68 -14.94 -2.21
CA GLU A 84 -15.54 -15.84 -2.05
C GLU A 84 -15.11 -15.95 -0.60
N THR A 85 -15.11 -14.84 0.14
CA THR A 85 -14.87 -14.84 1.59
C THR A 85 -15.86 -15.75 2.31
N ASP A 86 -17.17 -15.64 2.03
CA ASP A 86 -18.19 -16.53 2.62
C ASP A 86 -17.96 -18.01 2.30
N ASN A 87 -17.52 -18.33 1.09
CA ASN A 87 -17.18 -19.70 0.70
C ASN A 87 -15.92 -20.19 1.43
N LEU A 88 -14.89 -19.36 1.50
CA LEU A 88 -13.63 -19.65 2.16
C LEU A 88 -13.86 -19.96 3.64
N LEU A 89 -14.63 -19.12 4.35
CA LEU A 89 -14.95 -19.30 5.77
C LEU A 89 -15.64 -20.63 6.09
N ARG A 90 -16.33 -21.25 5.10
CA ARG A 90 -16.96 -22.57 5.23
C ARG A 90 -15.99 -23.72 5.04
N THR A 91 -14.91 -23.50 4.30
CA THR A 91 -13.93 -24.53 3.95
C THR A 91 -12.76 -24.62 4.93
N VAL A 92 -12.43 -23.53 5.62
CA VAL A 92 -11.32 -23.51 6.59
C VAL A 92 -11.73 -24.12 7.95
N PRO A 93 -10.81 -24.81 8.67
CA PRO A 93 -11.11 -25.56 9.88
C PRO A 93 -11.85 -24.73 10.92
N ARG A 94 -12.94 -25.26 11.50
CA ARG A 94 -13.76 -24.53 12.47
C ARG A 94 -13.15 -24.39 13.86
N HIS A 95 -12.13 -25.17 14.20
CA HIS A 95 -11.46 -25.07 15.51
C HIS A 95 -10.45 -23.91 15.55
N ALA A 96 -9.78 -23.63 14.43
CA ALA A 96 -8.74 -22.61 14.35
C ALA A 96 -9.31 -21.18 14.46
N PRO A 97 -8.79 -20.34 15.38
CA PRO A 97 -9.15 -18.92 15.44
C PRO A 97 -8.88 -18.24 14.09
N LEU A 98 -9.78 -17.36 13.67
CA LEU A 98 -9.65 -16.64 12.41
C LEU A 98 -9.71 -15.13 12.64
N ILE A 99 -8.71 -14.41 12.16
CA ILE A 99 -8.66 -12.96 12.12
C ILE A 99 -8.83 -12.52 10.66
N ALA A 100 -9.91 -11.79 10.36
CA ALA A 100 -10.12 -11.22 9.03
C ALA A 100 -10.03 -9.70 9.10
N GLY A 101 -9.20 -9.10 8.26
CA GLY A 101 -8.97 -7.65 8.27
C GLY A 101 -8.77 -7.05 6.89
N GLY A 102 -8.35 -5.78 6.85
CA GLY A 102 -8.36 -4.94 5.65
C GLY A 102 -9.67 -4.15 5.49
N TRP A 103 -9.65 -3.15 4.62
CA TRP A 103 -10.77 -2.22 4.50
C TRP A 103 -12.03 -2.82 3.87
N ALA A 104 -11.91 -3.87 3.05
CA ALA A 104 -13.07 -4.58 2.53
C ALA A 104 -13.86 -5.23 3.68
N ILE A 105 -13.18 -5.90 4.62
CA ILE A 105 -13.81 -6.48 5.82
C ILE A 105 -14.55 -5.42 6.63
N ARG A 106 -13.92 -4.26 6.85
CA ARG A 106 -14.55 -3.14 7.55
C ARG A 106 -15.80 -2.65 6.82
N GLY A 107 -15.72 -2.48 5.50
CA GLY A 107 -16.83 -2.07 4.65
C GLY A 107 -18.00 -3.06 4.69
N TRP A 108 -17.73 -4.36 4.48
CA TRP A 108 -18.75 -5.40 4.52
C TRP A 108 -19.43 -5.49 5.89
N ARG A 109 -18.65 -5.39 6.98
CA ARG A 109 -19.21 -5.37 8.34
C ARG A 109 -20.14 -4.16 8.55
N GLN A 110 -19.76 -2.98 8.07
CA GLN A 110 -20.62 -1.78 8.14
C GLN A 110 -21.89 -1.92 7.30
N GLN A 111 -21.86 -2.72 6.23
CA GLN A 111 -23.01 -3.07 5.40
C GLN A 111 -23.84 -4.23 5.98
N GLY A 112 -23.52 -4.71 7.18
CA GLY A 112 -24.29 -5.73 7.90
C GLY A 112 -23.79 -7.17 7.70
N TRP A 113 -22.66 -7.39 7.01
CA TRP A 113 -22.09 -8.73 6.87
C TRP A 113 -21.63 -9.26 8.24
N THR A 114 -22.25 -10.36 8.66
CA THR A 114 -22.02 -10.99 9.96
C THR A 114 -21.97 -12.51 9.81
N PRO A 115 -20.81 -13.10 9.51
CA PRO A 115 -20.68 -14.56 9.36
C PRO A 115 -20.98 -15.29 10.67
N LEU A 116 -21.71 -16.40 10.58
CA LEU A 116 -22.02 -17.27 11.72
C LEU A 116 -20.83 -18.19 12.03
N ARG A 117 -19.77 -17.62 12.61
CA ARG A 117 -18.56 -18.33 13.05
C ARG A 117 -18.08 -17.76 14.39
N SER A 118 -18.07 -18.58 15.44
CA SER A 118 -17.83 -18.13 16.81
C SER A 118 -16.38 -17.73 17.11
N ASN A 119 -15.42 -18.25 16.35
CA ASN A 119 -14.00 -17.95 16.49
C ASN A 119 -13.47 -17.07 15.34
N LEU A 120 -14.34 -16.27 14.74
CA LEU A 120 -13.99 -15.27 13.73
C LEU A 120 -13.96 -13.89 14.37
N PHE A 121 -12.85 -13.18 14.18
CA PHE A 121 -12.73 -11.78 14.54
C PHE A 121 -12.58 -10.91 13.29
N LEU A 122 -13.54 -10.00 13.08
CA LEU A 122 -13.53 -9.04 11.99
C LEU A 122 -12.81 -7.75 12.44
N CYS A 123 -11.53 -7.64 12.13
CA CYS A 123 -10.72 -6.45 12.40
C CYS A 123 -11.27 -5.22 11.69
N VAL A 124 -11.39 -4.12 12.43
CA VAL A 124 -11.76 -2.80 11.88
C VAL A 124 -10.69 -1.74 12.16
N GLN A 125 -9.53 -2.20 12.64
CA GLN A 125 -8.29 -1.43 12.86
C GLN A 125 -7.14 -2.25 12.23
N ASP A 126 -5.91 -2.08 12.74
CA ASP A 126 -4.70 -2.71 12.19
C ASP A 126 -4.73 -4.22 12.45
N THR A 127 -4.61 -5.00 11.36
CA THR A 127 -4.80 -6.46 11.37
C THR A 127 -3.60 -7.16 12.00
N ASP A 128 -2.40 -6.69 11.64
CA ASP A 128 -1.11 -6.99 12.23
C ASP A 128 -1.08 -6.73 13.74
N ALA A 129 -1.47 -5.53 14.19
CA ALA A 129 -1.47 -5.22 15.63
C ALA A 129 -2.50 -6.05 16.41
N THR A 130 -3.65 -6.31 15.80
CA THR A 130 -4.69 -7.17 16.38
C THR A 130 -4.21 -8.62 16.48
N LEU A 131 -3.54 -9.13 15.45
CA LEU A 131 -2.92 -10.45 15.45
C LEU A 131 -1.87 -10.55 16.56
N ASN A 132 -0.95 -9.59 16.65
CA ASN A 132 0.08 -9.57 17.68
C ASN A 132 -0.54 -9.64 19.09
N HIS A 133 -1.57 -8.84 19.36
CA HIS A 133 -2.26 -8.87 20.65
C HIS A 133 -2.91 -10.22 20.93
N PHE A 134 -3.60 -10.81 19.96
CA PHE A 134 -4.19 -12.14 20.12
C PHE A 134 -3.12 -13.20 20.43
N LEU A 135 -1.95 -13.13 19.76
CA LEU A 135 -0.83 -14.03 20.02
C LEU A 135 -0.21 -13.85 21.41
N GLU A 136 -0.33 -12.67 22.03
CA GLU A 136 0.16 -12.40 23.39
C GLU A 136 -0.84 -12.81 24.48
N SER A 137 -2.11 -12.48 24.29
CA SER A 137 -3.13 -12.56 25.34
C SER A 137 -4.10 -13.73 25.17
N GLY A 138 -4.23 -14.27 23.95
CA GLY A 138 -5.31 -15.17 23.56
C GLY A 138 -6.67 -14.49 23.40
N GLU A 139 -6.73 -13.16 23.53
CA GLU A 139 -7.98 -12.38 23.46
C GLU A 139 -8.11 -11.62 22.15
N PHE A 140 -9.30 -11.66 21.56
CA PHE A 140 -9.61 -10.85 20.39
C PHE A 140 -9.92 -9.41 20.78
N LYS A 141 -9.10 -8.47 20.30
CA LYS A 141 -9.29 -7.05 20.54
C LYS A 141 -8.73 -6.22 19.38
N HIS A 142 -9.49 -5.21 18.97
CA HIS A 142 -9.01 -4.24 17.97
C HIS A 142 -7.81 -3.47 18.54
N GLN A 143 -6.72 -3.43 17.77
CA GLN A 143 -5.51 -2.70 18.13
C GLN A 143 -5.07 -1.79 17.00
N ARG A 144 -4.29 -0.76 17.35
CA ARG A 144 -3.52 0.04 16.41
C ARG A 144 -2.03 -0.20 16.66
N ARG A 145 -1.24 -0.24 15.59
CA ARG A 145 0.21 -0.40 15.70
C ARG A 145 0.86 0.86 16.26
N THR A 146 1.91 0.68 17.05
CA THR A 146 2.84 1.78 17.38
C THR A 146 3.85 1.99 16.26
N THR A 147 4.60 3.09 16.27
CA THR A 147 5.66 3.35 15.29
C THR A 147 6.76 2.29 15.35
N GLU A 148 7.10 1.81 16.55
CA GLU A 148 8.10 0.76 16.76
C GLU A 148 7.63 -0.56 16.14
N GLN A 149 6.38 -0.96 16.43
CA GLN A 149 5.76 -2.15 15.86
C GLN A 149 5.70 -2.07 14.34
N TRP A 150 5.33 -0.91 13.80
CA TRP A 150 5.27 -0.70 12.36
C TRP A 150 6.64 -0.93 11.71
N ASN A 151 7.70 -0.31 12.23
CA ASN A 151 9.04 -0.50 11.68
C ASN A 151 9.53 -1.94 11.81
N ASP A 152 9.29 -2.57 12.97
CA ASP A 152 9.69 -3.96 13.22
C ASP A 152 9.01 -4.93 12.24
N TRP A 153 7.69 -4.85 12.10
CA TRP A 153 6.93 -5.75 11.22
C TRP A 153 7.10 -5.43 9.75
N ALA A 154 7.46 -4.20 9.38
CA ALA A 154 7.89 -3.87 8.03
C ALA A 154 9.20 -4.60 7.66
N ASN A 155 10.21 -4.55 8.53
CA ASN A 155 11.49 -5.22 8.33
C ASN A 155 11.35 -6.75 8.33
N HIS A 156 10.60 -7.31 9.28
CA HIS A 156 10.31 -8.75 9.29
C HIS A 156 9.44 -9.17 8.09
N GLY A 157 8.50 -8.32 7.68
CA GLY A 157 7.66 -8.52 6.50
C GLY A 157 8.46 -8.55 5.19
N ALA A 158 9.56 -7.81 5.10
CA ALA A 158 10.49 -7.85 3.96
C ALA A 158 11.18 -9.23 3.79
N LEU A 159 11.38 -9.96 4.89
CA LEU A 159 11.98 -11.31 4.92
C LEU A 159 10.95 -12.44 4.83
N SER A 160 9.66 -12.10 4.79
CA SER A 160 8.57 -13.05 4.96
C SER A 160 8.40 -13.99 3.77
N LYS A 161 7.68 -15.11 4.00
CA LYS A 161 7.27 -16.05 2.94
C LYS A 161 6.46 -15.35 1.85
N ALA A 162 5.69 -14.32 2.18
CA ALA A 162 4.93 -13.53 1.19
C ALA A 162 5.84 -12.90 0.13
N VAL A 163 7.06 -12.49 0.49
CA VAL A 163 8.04 -11.92 -0.44
C VAL A 163 8.87 -13.03 -1.08
N ARG A 164 9.54 -13.86 -0.26
CA ARG A 164 10.55 -14.84 -0.72
C ARG A 164 9.97 -15.98 -1.56
N GLN A 165 8.68 -16.27 -1.40
CA GLN A 165 7.98 -17.31 -2.13
C GLN A 165 6.99 -16.71 -3.14
N HIS A 166 7.02 -15.38 -3.35
CA HIS A 166 6.10 -14.74 -4.28
C HIS A 166 6.34 -15.25 -5.71
N PRO A 167 5.29 -15.65 -6.45
CA PRO A 167 5.43 -16.23 -7.79
C PRO A 167 6.06 -15.27 -8.81
N ASP A 168 5.98 -13.97 -8.55
CA ASP A 168 6.55 -12.92 -9.41
C ASP A 168 7.95 -12.44 -8.98
N LEU A 169 8.54 -12.99 -7.91
CA LEU A 169 9.87 -12.58 -7.45
C LEU A 169 10.95 -12.90 -8.49
N VAL A 170 10.77 -14.01 -9.21
CA VAL A 170 11.72 -14.56 -10.16
C VAL A 170 10.99 -14.90 -11.46
N SER A 171 11.65 -14.65 -12.59
CA SER A 171 11.25 -15.13 -13.90
C SER A 171 12.20 -16.23 -14.36
N GLU A 172 11.65 -17.38 -14.72
CA GLU A 172 12.41 -18.50 -15.29
C GLU A 172 12.28 -18.45 -16.82
N GLN A 173 13.39 -18.21 -17.53
CA GLN A 173 13.45 -18.21 -18.99
C GLN A 173 14.68 -18.99 -19.48
N ASP A 174 14.47 -19.96 -20.38
CA ASP A 174 15.52 -20.80 -20.97
C ASP A 174 16.45 -21.49 -19.95
N GLY A 175 15.92 -21.84 -18.77
CA GLY A 175 16.67 -22.46 -17.68
C GLY A 175 17.53 -21.49 -16.86
N ASN A 176 17.42 -20.19 -17.12
CA ASN A 176 18.01 -19.12 -16.32
C ASN A 176 16.94 -18.45 -15.44
N SER A 177 17.34 -18.20 -14.20
CA SER A 177 16.54 -17.51 -13.20
C SER A 177 16.95 -16.03 -13.18
N THR A 178 16.02 -15.14 -13.51
CA THR A 178 16.24 -13.68 -13.50
C THR A 178 15.24 -13.00 -12.55
N PRO A 179 15.49 -11.75 -12.09
CA PRO A 179 14.49 -11.00 -11.35
C PRO A 179 13.14 -10.95 -12.09
N GLY A 180 12.06 -11.21 -11.36
CA GLY A 180 10.70 -11.20 -11.90
C GLY A 180 10.04 -9.82 -11.81
N PRO A 181 8.77 -9.70 -12.25
CA PRO A 181 8.06 -8.43 -12.29
C PRO A 181 7.52 -7.96 -10.93
N LEU A 182 7.79 -8.68 -9.83
CA LEU A 182 7.31 -8.32 -8.50
C LEU A 182 7.65 -6.87 -8.19
N THR A 183 6.61 -6.08 -7.91
CA THR A 183 6.74 -4.71 -7.42
C THR A 183 6.41 -4.66 -5.94
N TYR A 184 7.40 -4.31 -5.14
CA TYR A 184 7.28 -4.23 -3.69
C TYR A 184 6.76 -2.86 -3.28
N GLU A 185 5.60 -2.83 -2.63
CA GLU A 185 4.94 -1.60 -2.19
C GLU A 185 5.38 -1.24 -0.78
N VAL A 186 5.82 0.01 -0.60
CA VAL A 186 6.38 0.47 0.67
C VAL A 186 5.50 1.58 1.24
N GLU A 187 4.87 1.35 2.39
CA GLU A 187 4.10 2.39 3.09
C GLU A 187 5.07 3.41 3.69
N VAL A 188 5.09 4.63 3.15
CA VAL A 188 5.96 5.71 3.64
C VAL A 188 5.30 6.51 4.77
N TYR A 189 3.99 6.71 4.69
CA TYR A 189 3.19 7.29 5.77
C TYR A 189 1.75 6.77 5.71
N GLN A 190 1.00 6.95 6.81
CA GLN A 190 -0.41 6.58 6.90
C GLN A 190 -1.27 7.83 7.08
N GLY A 191 -2.40 7.89 6.37
CA GLY A 191 -3.39 8.97 6.48
C GLY A 191 -3.27 10.00 5.38
N CYS A 192 -3.94 11.15 5.53
CA CYS A 192 -3.94 12.20 4.51
C CYS A 192 -3.83 13.57 5.16
N VAL A 193 -3.03 14.48 4.59
CA VAL A 193 -2.94 15.86 5.10
C VAL A 193 -4.28 16.59 5.09
N ARG A 194 -5.18 16.20 4.19
CA ARG A 194 -6.55 16.74 4.14
C ARG A 194 -7.48 16.11 5.19
N TYR A 195 -6.98 15.47 6.26
CA TYR A 195 -7.80 14.72 7.22
C TYR A 195 -8.99 15.48 7.83
N LYS A 196 -8.90 16.81 7.96
CA LYS A 196 -10.01 17.65 8.47
C LYS A 196 -11.18 17.78 7.49
N GLN A 197 -10.89 17.88 6.20
CA GLN A 197 -11.88 18.07 5.13
C GLN A 197 -11.41 17.40 3.84
N GLY A 198 -11.18 16.09 3.92
CA GLY A 198 -10.70 15.30 2.80
C GLY A 198 -11.84 14.86 1.89
N CYS A 199 -11.51 14.28 0.74
CA CYS A 199 -12.50 13.77 -0.20
C CYS A 199 -13.52 12.86 0.51
N LYS A 200 -14.82 13.12 0.39
CA LYS A 200 -15.87 12.46 1.18
C LYS A 200 -15.88 10.94 1.05
N PHE A 201 -15.58 10.45 -0.15
CA PHE A 201 -15.56 9.02 -0.47
C PHE A 201 -14.29 8.32 0.05
N CYS A 202 -13.23 9.07 0.32
CA CYS A 202 -11.92 8.51 0.63
C CYS A 202 -11.82 8.01 2.07
N ILE A 203 -11.08 6.92 2.25
CA ILE A 203 -10.82 6.33 3.57
C ILE A 203 -9.62 6.96 4.27
N GLU A 204 -8.67 7.52 3.54
CA GLU A 204 -7.41 8.04 4.08
C GLU A 204 -7.60 9.18 5.10
N PRO A 205 -8.50 10.17 4.87
CA PRO A 205 -8.82 11.18 5.89
C PRO A 205 -9.34 10.58 7.20
N LYS A 206 -10.00 9.41 7.15
CA LYS A 206 -10.57 8.74 8.33
C LYS A 206 -9.51 8.05 9.19
N LYS A 207 -8.27 7.94 8.71
CA LYS A 207 -7.13 7.40 9.49
C LYS A 207 -6.62 8.43 10.51
N GLY A 208 -6.89 9.72 10.30
CA GLY A 208 -6.56 10.82 11.21
C GLY A 208 -5.40 11.66 10.70
N VAL A 209 -4.73 12.37 11.62
CA VAL A 209 -3.51 13.13 11.32
C VAL A 209 -2.46 12.17 10.74
N PRO A 210 -1.77 12.52 9.64
CA PRO A 210 -0.74 11.67 9.06
C PRO A 210 0.34 11.24 10.05
N ILE A 211 0.74 9.98 9.96
CA ILE A 211 1.85 9.41 10.72
C ILE A 211 2.93 9.00 9.74
N PHE A 212 4.12 9.59 9.85
CA PHE A 212 5.23 9.40 8.93
C PHE A 212 6.24 8.39 9.47
N ARG A 213 6.77 7.53 8.60
CA ARG A 213 8.02 6.81 8.86
C ARG A 213 9.20 7.71 8.51
N THR A 214 10.34 7.49 9.16
CA THR A 214 11.56 8.23 8.81
C THR A 214 12.20 7.66 7.53
N PRO A 215 13.01 8.46 6.79
CA PRO A 215 13.73 7.96 5.63
C PRO A 215 14.56 6.70 5.92
N GLU A 216 15.23 6.65 7.07
CA GLU A 216 16.10 5.52 7.46
C GLU A 216 15.30 4.23 7.65
N GLN A 217 14.12 4.33 8.27
CA GLN A 217 13.22 3.19 8.48
C GLN A 217 12.75 2.59 7.15
N VAL A 218 12.44 3.45 6.18
CA VAL A 218 11.98 3.03 4.85
C VAL A 218 13.14 2.45 4.04
N ILE A 219 14.31 3.09 4.07
CA ILE A 219 15.52 2.60 3.37
C ILE A 219 15.94 1.23 3.91
N GLU A 220 15.93 1.03 5.23
CA GLU A 220 16.28 -0.25 5.84
C GLU A 220 15.33 -1.37 5.40
N GLU A 221 14.01 -1.13 5.40
CA GLU A 221 13.04 -2.11 4.90
C GLU A 221 13.32 -2.49 3.44
N VAL A 222 13.55 -1.49 2.57
CA VAL A 222 13.80 -1.74 1.15
C VAL A 222 15.11 -2.48 0.94
N LYS A 223 16.16 -2.15 1.69
CA LYS A 223 17.43 -2.88 1.66
C LYS A 223 17.22 -4.36 1.99
N ILE A 224 16.47 -4.66 3.06
CA ILE A 224 16.14 -6.03 3.46
C ILE A 224 15.33 -6.76 2.35
N ALA A 225 14.42 -6.06 1.69
CA ALA A 225 13.65 -6.61 0.58
C ALA A 225 14.54 -6.92 -0.64
N ILE A 226 15.51 -6.06 -0.96
CA ILE A 226 16.49 -6.27 -2.03
C ILE A 226 17.37 -7.48 -1.72
N GLU A 227 17.83 -7.62 -0.47
CA GLU A 227 18.55 -8.82 0.00
C GLU A 227 17.72 -10.11 -0.14
N SER A 228 16.39 -10.00 -0.20
CA SER A 228 15.46 -11.10 -0.47
C SER A 228 15.11 -11.29 -1.96
N GLY A 229 15.76 -10.54 -2.86
CA GLY A 229 15.65 -10.68 -4.31
C GLY A 229 14.71 -9.67 -4.99
N VAL A 230 14.12 -8.73 -4.25
CA VAL A 230 13.29 -7.68 -4.84
C VAL A 230 14.16 -6.68 -5.62
N THR A 231 13.78 -6.38 -6.86
CA THR A 231 14.46 -5.36 -7.68
C THR A 231 13.58 -4.18 -8.06
N ASN A 232 12.25 -4.29 -7.89
CA ASN A 232 11.29 -3.24 -8.22
C ASN A 232 10.54 -2.78 -6.98
N VAL A 233 10.56 -1.48 -6.73
CA VAL A 233 9.94 -0.84 -5.57
C VAL A 233 9.01 0.27 -6.03
N ARG A 234 7.85 0.34 -5.40
CA ARG A 234 6.96 1.50 -5.49
C ARG A 234 6.76 2.08 -4.09
N LEU A 235 7.02 3.38 -3.96
CA LEU A 235 6.67 4.11 -2.74
C LEU A 235 5.15 4.34 -2.74
N GLY A 236 4.47 3.53 -1.95
CA GLY A 236 3.03 3.55 -1.74
C GLY A 236 2.68 4.04 -0.34
N GLY A 237 1.45 3.81 0.08
CA GLY A 237 0.90 4.25 1.38
C GLY A 237 0.69 5.77 1.50
N MET A 238 1.44 6.55 0.73
CA MET A 238 1.33 8.00 0.69
C MET A 238 0.14 8.44 -0.15
N THR A 239 -0.64 9.38 0.39
CA THR A 239 -1.73 10.05 -0.35
C THR A 239 -1.26 11.18 -1.25
N ASP A 240 -0.02 11.61 -1.05
CA ASP A 240 0.63 12.72 -1.74
C ASP A 240 2.12 12.75 -1.37
N VAL A 241 2.99 12.55 -2.35
CA VAL A 241 4.44 12.57 -2.18
C VAL A 241 4.98 13.94 -1.76
N TYR A 242 4.33 15.04 -2.14
CA TYR A 242 4.79 16.40 -1.83
C TYR A 242 4.55 16.79 -0.38
N THR A 243 3.76 16.01 0.36
CA THR A 243 3.46 16.26 1.77
C THR A 243 4.13 15.29 2.72
N TYR A 244 5.07 14.47 2.24
CA TYR A 244 5.90 13.64 3.11
C TYR A 244 6.70 14.53 4.07
N MET A 245 6.36 14.46 5.37
CA MET A 245 6.94 15.27 6.44
C MET A 245 6.87 16.79 6.19
N ALA A 246 5.79 17.25 5.56
CA ALA A 246 5.49 18.67 5.36
C ALA A 246 5.31 19.43 6.68
N GLU A 247 5.53 20.74 6.64
CA GLU A 247 5.30 21.65 7.76
C GLU A 247 3.86 22.17 7.77
N GLY A 248 3.31 22.39 8.97
CA GLY A 248 1.97 22.94 9.12
C GLY A 248 0.82 21.98 8.79
N VAL A 249 1.04 20.66 8.84
CA VAL A 249 0.01 19.63 8.52
C VAL A 249 -1.26 19.77 9.36
N VAL A 250 -1.15 20.25 10.59
CA VAL A 250 -2.30 20.42 11.49
C VAL A 250 -2.90 21.83 11.35
N GLU A 251 -2.13 22.82 10.92
CA GLU A 251 -2.49 24.23 10.99
C GLU A 251 -3.01 24.75 9.65
N LEU A 252 -2.41 24.31 8.54
CA LEU A 252 -2.62 24.85 7.20
C LEU A 252 -3.56 23.96 6.39
N GLU A 253 -4.34 24.59 5.50
CA GLU A 253 -5.12 23.88 4.48
C GLU A 253 -4.21 23.26 3.42
N TYR A 254 -3.16 24.01 3.05
CA TYR A 254 -2.08 23.59 2.17
C TYR A 254 -0.78 23.56 2.98
N PRO A 255 -0.41 22.41 3.58
CA PRO A 255 0.86 22.27 4.28
C PRO A 255 2.02 22.60 3.35
N GLN A 256 3.07 23.18 3.93
CA GLN A 256 4.24 23.60 3.18
C GLN A 256 5.12 22.37 2.91
N PRO A 257 5.40 22.03 1.62
CA PRO A 257 6.28 20.92 1.30
C PRO A 257 7.65 21.07 1.94
N ASN A 258 8.21 19.95 2.39
CA ASN A 258 9.57 19.88 2.92
C ASN A 258 10.43 19.01 1.98
N PRO A 259 11.35 19.60 1.19
CA PRO A 259 12.14 18.83 0.23
C PRO A 259 13.15 17.86 0.86
N GLU A 260 13.69 18.16 2.04
CA GLU A 260 14.81 17.40 2.62
C GLU A 260 14.48 15.91 2.88
N PRO A 261 13.36 15.55 3.55
CA PRO A 261 13.09 14.16 3.90
C PRO A 261 12.88 13.25 2.68
N ILE A 262 12.17 13.74 1.66
CA ILE A 262 11.95 12.96 0.43
C ILE A 262 13.24 12.84 -0.39
N ALA A 263 14.09 13.87 -0.41
CA ALA A 263 15.41 13.78 -1.04
C ALA A 263 16.30 12.76 -0.35
N LYS A 264 16.37 12.79 0.99
CA LYS A 264 17.12 11.80 1.77
C LYS A 264 16.64 10.38 1.50
N LEU A 265 15.32 10.17 1.48
CA LEU A 265 14.72 8.89 1.18
C LEU A 265 15.09 8.41 -0.22
N LEU A 266 14.83 9.21 -1.25
CA LEU A 266 14.99 8.79 -2.64
C LEU A 266 16.46 8.58 -3.04
N HIS A 267 17.38 9.44 -2.60
CA HIS A 267 18.80 9.24 -2.83
C HIS A 267 19.31 8.02 -2.04
N GLY A 268 18.89 7.85 -0.78
CA GLY A 268 19.28 6.68 0.01
C GLY A 268 18.79 5.36 -0.58
N LEU A 269 17.60 5.33 -1.19
CA LEU A 269 17.12 4.16 -1.94
C LEU A 269 17.92 3.93 -3.21
N ARG A 270 18.38 4.99 -3.89
CA ARG A 270 19.18 4.86 -5.11
C ARG A 270 20.62 4.45 -4.90
N ASP A 271 21.15 4.67 -3.71
CA ASP A 271 22.45 4.17 -3.31
C ASP A 271 22.44 2.67 -2.98
N LEU A 272 21.26 2.02 -2.96
CA LEU A 272 21.16 0.56 -2.75
C LEU A 272 21.46 -0.20 -4.04
N ASP A 273 22.51 -1.02 -3.99
CA ASP A 273 22.84 -1.97 -5.06
C ASP A 273 21.72 -3.01 -5.22
N GLY A 274 21.23 -3.19 -6.44
CA GLY A 274 20.18 -4.17 -6.79
C GLY A 274 18.79 -3.56 -7.04
N LEU A 275 18.58 -2.27 -6.77
CA LEU A 275 17.33 -1.58 -7.10
C LEU A 275 17.27 -1.18 -8.58
N GLU A 276 16.46 -1.87 -9.37
CA GLU A 276 16.27 -1.57 -10.80
C GLU A 276 15.18 -0.51 -11.01
N ILE A 277 13.99 -0.75 -10.47
CA ILE A 277 12.83 0.12 -10.64
C ILE A 277 12.47 0.79 -9.32
N LEU A 278 12.41 2.12 -9.32
CA LEU A 278 11.88 2.91 -8.22
C LEU A 278 10.83 3.86 -8.78
N HIS A 279 9.58 3.69 -8.37
CA HIS A 279 8.48 4.58 -8.70
C HIS A 279 7.81 5.12 -7.43
N THR A 280 6.98 6.14 -7.60
CA THR A 280 5.99 6.59 -6.62
C THR A 280 4.61 6.61 -7.28
N ASP A 281 3.57 6.96 -6.52
CA ASP A 281 2.19 6.98 -7.01
C ASP A 281 1.53 8.34 -6.83
N ASN A 282 0.95 8.61 -5.66
CA ASN A 282 0.02 9.72 -5.49
C ASN A 282 0.71 11.08 -5.34
N ALA A 283 0.11 12.10 -5.96
CA ALA A 283 0.47 13.50 -5.74
C ALA A 283 -0.79 14.38 -5.72
N ASN A 284 -0.81 15.39 -4.85
CA ASN A 284 -1.93 16.33 -4.77
C ASN A 284 -1.65 17.60 -5.60
N PRO A 285 -2.41 17.87 -6.67
CA PRO A 285 -2.16 19.03 -7.53
C PRO A 285 -2.27 20.38 -6.80
N SER A 286 -3.12 20.50 -5.79
CA SER A 286 -3.26 21.77 -5.05
C SER A 286 -2.01 22.09 -4.23
N ILE A 287 -1.35 21.09 -3.64
CA ILE A 287 -0.10 21.31 -2.92
C ILE A 287 1.00 21.84 -3.85
N ILE A 288 1.12 21.24 -5.04
CA ILE A 288 2.09 21.68 -6.05
C ILE A 288 1.79 23.12 -6.50
N ALA A 289 0.52 23.42 -6.80
CA ALA A 289 0.12 24.72 -7.33
C ALA A 289 0.30 25.86 -6.32
N GLU A 290 0.05 25.61 -5.03
CA GLU A 290 0.20 26.61 -3.98
C GLU A 290 1.66 26.78 -3.50
N ASN A 291 2.56 25.83 -3.83
CA ASN A 291 3.94 25.81 -3.32
C ASN A 291 4.98 25.53 -4.41
N LEU A 292 4.92 26.23 -5.54
CA LEU A 292 5.71 25.92 -6.74
C LEU A 292 7.23 25.86 -6.54
N GLU A 293 7.81 26.71 -5.69
CA GLU A 293 9.26 26.72 -5.45
C GLU A 293 9.72 25.43 -4.77
N LEU A 294 9.14 25.10 -3.61
CA LEU A 294 9.46 23.89 -2.85
C LEU A 294 9.02 22.62 -3.58
N ALA A 295 7.87 22.67 -4.25
CA ALA A 295 7.45 21.59 -5.14
C ALA A 295 8.41 21.42 -6.32
N GLY A 296 9.08 22.49 -6.79
CA GLY A 296 10.13 22.42 -7.79
C GLY A 296 11.33 21.61 -7.33
N GLU A 297 11.79 21.83 -6.10
CA GLU A 297 12.90 21.08 -5.49
C GLU A 297 12.56 19.58 -5.34
N ILE A 298 11.35 19.27 -4.87
CA ILE A 298 10.87 17.89 -4.78
C ILE A 298 10.77 17.27 -6.19
N THR A 299 10.16 17.96 -7.16
CA THR A 299 10.05 17.47 -8.54
C THR A 299 11.42 17.20 -9.16
N HIS A 300 12.40 18.06 -8.90
CA HIS A 300 13.77 17.85 -9.39
C HIS A 300 14.36 16.56 -8.82
N THR A 301 14.26 16.38 -7.50
CA THR A 301 14.67 15.16 -6.80
C THR A 301 13.97 13.93 -7.40
N LEU A 302 12.65 14.00 -7.62
CA LEU A 302 11.87 12.89 -8.21
C LEU A 302 12.37 12.55 -9.63
N VAL A 303 12.67 13.55 -10.46
CA VAL A 303 13.18 13.34 -11.83
C VAL A 303 14.58 12.74 -11.85
N GLU A 304 15.43 13.10 -10.88
CA GLU A 304 16.79 12.59 -10.75
C GLU A 304 16.84 11.16 -10.20
N THR A 305 15.89 10.82 -9.33
CA THR A 305 15.95 9.57 -8.57
C THR A 305 14.92 8.55 -9.00
N LEU A 306 13.76 8.89 -9.56
CA LEU A 306 12.80 7.86 -10.01
C LEU A 306 13.20 7.24 -11.34
N SER A 307 12.78 5.99 -11.56
CA SER A 307 12.98 5.34 -12.85
C SER A 307 12.01 5.95 -13.88
N ASP A 308 12.45 6.11 -15.12
CA ASP A 308 11.64 6.75 -16.18
C ASP A 308 10.31 6.01 -16.45
N GLY A 309 9.25 6.76 -16.71
CA GLY A 309 7.90 6.23 -16.76
C GLY A 309 7.20 6.20 -15.41
N SER A 310 7.82 6.72 -14.34
CA SER A 310 7.09 7.02 -13.11
C SER A 310 5.98 8.03 -13.39
N VAL A 311 4.79 7.75 -12.86
CA VAL A 311 3.60 8.55 -13.05
C VAL A 311 3.15 9.08 -11.70
N LEU A 312 3.00 10.39 -11.57
CA LEU A 312 2.33 11.00 -10.44
C LEU A 312 0.83 10.96 -10.68
N SER A 313 0.13 10.10 -9.95
CA SER A 313 -1.32 9.96 -10.00
C SER A 313 -1.99 11.15 -9.33
N PHE A 314 -2.46 12.10 -10.14
CA PHE A 314 -3.25 13.23 -9.66
C PHE A 314 -4.70 12.79 -9.46
N GLY A 315 -5.15 12.73 -8.21
CA GLY A 315 -6.54 12.46 -7.83
C GLY A 315 -7.49 13.59 -8.22
N LEU A 316 -7.73 13.76 -9.53
CA LEU A 316 -8.70 14.73 -10.06
C LEU A 316 -10.13 14.29 -9.79
N GLU A 317 -10.38 12.99 -9.95
CA GLU A 317 -11.64 12.28 -9.74
C GLU A 317 -12.78 12.66 -10.69
N SER A 318 -13.04 13.96 -10.88
CA SER A 318 -14.03 14.49 -11.81
C SER A 318 -13.66 15.90 -12.27
N ALA A 319 -14.00 16.22 -13.53
CA ALA A 319 -13.90 17.58 -14.07
C ALA A 319 -15.22 18.37 -13.95
N ASP A 320 -16.29 17.78 -13.38
CA ASP A 320 -17.56 18.46 -13.14
C ASP A 320 -17.51 19.30 -11.86
N PRO A 321 -17.71 20.64 -11.93
CA PRO A 321 -17.70 21.51 -10.74
C PRO A 321 -18.70 21.11 -9.66
N THR A 322 -19.86 20.55 -10.05
CA THR A 322 -20.90 20.09 -9.13
C THR A 322 -20.42 18.88 -8.33
N VAL A 323 -19.78 17.92 -9.01
CA VAL A 323 -19.19 16.74 -8.36
C VAL A 323 -18.03 17.16 -7.47
N HIS A 324 -17.22 18.14 -7.91
CA HIS A 324 -16.12 18.69 -7.15
C HIS A 324 -16.57 19.25 -5.80
N GLU A 325 -17.56 20.13 -5.80
CA GLU A 325 -18.13 20.71 -4.58
C GLU A 325 -18.80 19.64 -3.70
N ALA A 326 -19.60 18.76 -4.31
CA ALA A 326 -20.34 17.73 -3.58
C ALA A 326 -19.43 16.73 -2.86
N ASN A 327 -18.23 16.45 -3.40
CA ASN A 327 -17.30 15.44 -2.87
C ASN A 327 -16.04 15.99 -2.19
N TRP A 328 -15.88 17.32 -2.13
CA TRP A 328 -14.70 17.98 -1.54
C TRP A 328 -13.38 17.52 -2.19
N LEU A 329 -13.34 17.54 -3.53
CA LEU A 329 -12.15 17.14 -4.28
C LEU A 329 -10.96 18.08 -4.00
N ASN A 330 -9.76 17.60 -4.32
CA ASN A 330 -8.51 18.16 -3.78
C ASN A 330 -8.00 19.42 -4.49
N CYS A 331 -8.42 19.69 -5.74
CA CYS A 331 -7.89 20.77 -6.54
C CYS A 331 -8.88 21.26 -7.58
N ASP A 332 -8.85 22.58 -7.82
CA ASP A 332 -9.63 23.17 -8.90
C ASP A 332 -8.94 23.01 -10.28
N THR A 333 -9.64 23.44 -11.34
CA THR A 333 -9.14 23.34 -12.72
C THR A 333 -7.85 24.15 -12.97
N ASN A 334 -7.67 25.28 -12.29
CA ASN A 334 -6.48 26.11 -12.46
C ASN A 334 -5.29 25.47 -11.75
N GLN A 335 -5.45 25.04 -10.50
CA GLN A 335 -4.44 24.32 -9.73
C GLN A 335 -3.98 23.06 -10.48
N LEU A 336 -4.92 22.28 -11.01
CA LEU A 336 -4.58 21.11 -11.84
C LEU A 336 -3.72 21.49 -13.05
N LYS A 337 -4.12 22.52 -13.81
CA LYS A 337 -3.36 22.96 -15.00
C LYS A 337 -1.96 23.45 -14.63
N ILE A 338 -1.79 24.10 -13.49
CA ILE A 338 -0.50 24.53 -12.97
C ILE A 338 0.37 23.31 -12.67
N ALA A 339 -0.13 22.35 -11.88
CA ALA A 339 0.59 21.12 -11.54
C ALA A 339 0.97 20.29 -12.78
N VAL A 340 0.05 20.13 -13.74
CA VAL A 340 0.33 19.42 -15.01
C VAL A 340 1.44 20.10 -15.80
N ARG A 341 1.46 21.44 -15.87
CA ARG A 341 2.55 22.17 -16.54
C ARG A 341 3.87 22.00 -15.81
N HIS A 342 3.86 22.10 -14.47
CA HIS A 342 5.03 21.91 -13.61
C HIS A 342 5.70 20.56 -13.88
N ILE A 343 4.95 19.46 -13.81
CA ILE A 343 5.51 18.12 -14.05
C ILE A 343 5.99 17.97 -15.50
N ASN A 344 5.26 18.49 -16.48
CA ASN A 344 5.71 18.41 -17.88
C ASN A 344 6.98 19.23 -18.15
N GLU A 345 7.16 20.36 -17.48
CA GLU A 345 8.35 21.19 -17.63
C GLU A 345 9.62 20.44 -17.22
N HIS A 346 9.55 19.73 -16.09
CA HIS A 346 10.68 18.99 -15.52
C HIS A 346 10.81 17.56 -16.06
N GLY A 347 9.71 16.83 -16.23
CA GLY A 347 9.67 15.38 -16.45
C GLY A 347 9.61 14.90 -17.90
N ARG A 348 9.34 15.79 -18.88
CA ARG A 348 9.09 15.39 -20.28
C ARG A 348 10.28 14.75 -21.02
N LYS A 349 11.51 14.93 -20.52
CA LYS A 349 12.70 14.36 -21.16
C LYS A 349 12.62 12.85 -21.10
N ARG A 350 13.11 12.16 -22.13
CA ARG A 350 13.15 10.70 -22.14
C ARG A 350 14.30 10.20 -21.29
N GLY A 351 14.05 9.24 -20.43
CA GLY A 351 15.06 8.51 -19.67
C GLY A 351 15.65 7.34 -20.48
N ALA A 352 16.41 6.50 -19.77
CA ALA A 352 17.21 5.44 -20.37
C ALA A 352 16.38 4.35 -21.08
N ARG A 353 15.15 4.08 -20.62
CA ARG A 353 14.23 3.10 -21.23
C ARG A 353 13.32 3.74 -22.30
N GLY A 354 13.54 5.02 -22.61
CA GLY A 354 12.81 5.76 -23.64
C GLY A 354 11.46 6.30 -23.20
N LEU A 355 11.09 6.12 -21.93
CA LEU A 355 9.89 6.70 -21.32
C LEU A 355 10.21 8.11 -20.79
N PRO A 356 9.21 9.01 -20.64
CA PRO A 356 9.43 10.29 -19.98
C PRO A 356 9.90 10.11 -18.54
N GLN A 357 10.82 10.91 -18.03
CA GLN A 357 11.36 10.78 -16.67
C GLN A 357 10.27 10.86 -15.59
N LEU A 358 9.28 11.73 -15.78
CA LEU A 358 8.14 11.86 -14.88
C LEU A 358 6.89 12.33 -15.65
N LEU A 359 5.73 11.76 -15.33
CA LEU A 359 4.47 12.02 -16.00
C LEU A 359 3.39 12.51 -15.03
N PRO A 360 2.59 13.54 -15.39
CA PRO A 360 1.38 13.88 -14.65
C PRO A 360 0.24 12.95 -15.08
N GLY A 361 -0.01 11.91 -14.31
CA GLY A 361 -1.16 11.02 -14.50
C GLY A 361 -2.44 11.67 -13.99
N LEU A 362 -3.57 11.40 -14.64
CA LEU A 362 -4.88 11.87 -14.19
C LEU A 362 -5.71 10.67 -13.75
N ASN A 363 -6.10 10.65 -12.49
CA ASN A 363 -6.98 9.65 -11.92
C ASN A 363 -8.43 10.16 -11.92
N PHE A 364 -9.35 9.29 -12.34
CA PHE A 364 -10.79 9.59 -12.45
C PHE A 364 -11.59 8.49 -11.76
N ILE A 365 -12.66 8.89 -11.07
CA ILE A 365 -13.60 7.96 -10.44
C ILE A 365 -14.97 8.13 -11.09
N ALA A 366 -15.51 7.04 -11.61
CA ALA A 366 -16.87 6.99 -12.10
C ALA A 366 -17.86 6.73 -10.94
N GLY A 367 -19.00 7.44 -10.94
CA GLY A 367 -20.08 7.21 -9.99
C GLY A 367 -20.07 8.07 -8.72
N LEU A 368 -19.29 9.15 -8.71
CA LEU A 368 -19.28 10.19 -7.66
C LEU A 368 -20.41 11.20 -7.76
#